data_AF-A0A8T5A528-F1
#
_entry.id   AF-A0A8T5A528-F1
#
_cell.length_a   1.000
_cell.length_b   1.000
_cell.length_c   1.000
_cell.angle_alpha   90.00
_cell.angle_beta   90.00
_cell.angle_gamma   90.00
#
_symmetry.space_group_name_H-M   'P 1'
#
loop_
_entity.id
_entity.type
_entity.pdbx_description
1 polymer ?
#
loop_
_entity_poly.entity_id
_entity_poly.type
_entity_poly.pdbx_seq_one_letter_code
_entity_poly.pdbx_strand_id
1 'polypeptide(L)' 'MIRETLPNIKIEMINEWEKPEESIRRGNWWLVVNARPIYTFFMDVEKFKAEIRHAAYGTP' A
#
# COMPACT_ATOMS: atom_id res chain seq x y z
N MET A 1 -10.52 -3.46 -4.43
CA MET A 1 -9.82 -2.26 -4.96
C MET A 1 -8.35 -2.50 -5.28
N ILE A 2 -7.52 -2.92 -4.31
CA ILE A 2 -6.08 -3.14 -4.56
C ILE A 2 -5.85 -4.29 -5.54
N ARG A 3 -6.46 -5.46 -5.31
CA ARG A 3 -6.38 -6.63 -6.22
C ARG A 3 -6.92 -6.34 -7.63
N GLU A 4 -7.93 -5.49 -7.77
CA GLU A 4 -8.45 -5.07 -9.09
C GLU A 4 -7.43 -4.21 -9.84
N THR A 5 -6.66 -3.41 -9.11
CA THR A 5 -5.68 -2.48 -9.67
C THR A 5 -4.34 -3.18 -9.96
N LEU A 6 -3.97 -4.14 -9.11
CA LEU A 6 -2.73 -4.91 -9.14
C LEU A 6 -3.06 -6.40 -8.88
N PRO A 7 -3.49 -7.15 -9.89
CA PRO A 7 -3.96 -8.52 -9.71
C PRO A 7 -2.87 -9.52 -9.34
N ASN A 8 -1.62 -9.25 -9.74
CA ASN A 8 -0.51 -10.21 -9.64
C ASN A 8 0.52 -9.84 -8.56
N ILE A 9 0.19 -8.96 -7.60
CA ILE A 9 1.11 -8.58 -6.53
C ILE A 9 0.85 -9.36 -5.26
N LYS A 10 1.91 -9.64 -4.49
CA LYS A 10 1.76 -10.17 -3.13
C LYS A 10 1.16 -9.07 -2.26
N ILE A 11 0.06 -9.38 -1.57
CA ILE A 11 -0.57 -8.52 -0.57
C ILE A 11 -0.43 -9.24 0.78
N GLU A 12 0.08 -8.52 1.77
CA GLU A 12 0.28 -9.02 3.13
C GLU A 12 -0.31 -8.01 4.11
N MET A 13 -1.16 -8.50 5.01
CA MET A 13 -1.70 -7.70 6.12
C MET A 13 -0.81 -7.94 7.34
N ILE A 14 -0.30 -6.86 7.92
CA ILE A 14 0.55 -6.92 9.11
C ILE A 14 -0.32 -6.48 10.28
N ASN A 15 -0.45 -7.34 11.28
CA ASN A 15 -1.03 -6.97 12.55
C ASN A 15 0.07 -6.32 13.39
N GLU A 16 -0.08 -5.03 13.68
CA GLU A 16 0.89 -4.26 14.46
C GLU A 16 1.05 -4.76 15.89
N TRP A 17 0.03 -5.40 16.46
CA TRP A 17 0.07 -5.94 17.82
C TRP A 17 0.82 -7.27 17.89
N GLU A 18 0.74 -8.06 16.81
CA GLU A 18 1.45 -9.35 16.73
C GLU A 18 2.87 -9.21 16.20
N LYS A 19 3.13 -8.20 15.33
CA LYS A 19 4.43 -7.95 14.70
C LYS A 19 4.78 -6.45 14.74
N PRO A 20 4.97 -5.87 15.93
CA PRO A 20 5.24 -4.44 16.07
C PRO A 20 6.52 -4.01 15.34
N GLU A 21 7.56 -4.85 15.30
CA GLU A 21 8.80 -4.58 14.59
C GLU A 21 8.61 -4.42 13.08
N GLU A 22 7.70 -5.19 12.48
CA GLU A 22 7.39 -5.11 11.05
C GLU A 22 6.60 -3.85 10.72
N SER A 23 5.70 -3.43 11.63
CA SER A 23 4.97 -2.16 11.51
C SER A 23 5.94 -0.98 11.56
N ILE A 24 6.84 -0.95 12.56
CA ILE A 24 7.85 0.11 12.74
C ILE A 24 8.77 0.18 11.52
N ARG A 25 9.25 -0.97 11.02
CA ARG A 25 10.12 -1.03 9.84
C ARG A 25 9.48 -0.43 8.58
N ARG A 26 8.15 -0.44 8.51
CA ARG A 26 7.35 0.12 7.39
C ARG A 26 6.82 1.52 7.67
N GLY A 27 7.28 2.16 8.75
CA GLY A 27 6.92 3.52 9.12
C GLY A 27 5.59 3.64 9.87
N ASN A 28 5.10 2.55 10.48
CA ASN A 28 3.79 2.47 11.16
C ASN A 28 2.64 2.98 10.28
N TRP A 29 2.71 2.64 8.99
CA TRP A 29 1.79 3.15 7.99
C TRP A 29 0.77 2.09 7.58
N TRP A 30 -0.49 2.51 7.46
CA TRP A 30 -1.62 1.62 7.23
C TRP A 30 -1.62 0.94 5.85
N LEU A 31 -0.99 1.55 4.83
CA LEU A 31 -0.82 0.95 3.50
C LEU A 31 0.48 1.37 2.82
N VAL A 32 1.35 0.39 2.59
CA VAL A 32 2.64 0.58 1.90
C VAL A 32 2.67 -0.26 0.64
N VAL A 33 2.95 0.37 -0.50
CA VAL A 33 3.09 -0.29 -1.81
C VAL A 33 4.52 -0.06 -2.29
N ASN A 34 5.27 -1.15 -2.53
CA ASN A 34 6.65 -1.08 -3.02
C ASN A 34 7.55 -0.11 -2.21
N ALA A 35 7.53 -0.25 -0.88
CA ALA A 35 8.23 0.61 0.08
C ALA A 35 7.82 2.11 0.05
N ARG A 36 6.69 2.45 -0.58
CA ARG A 36 6.13 3.80 -0.59
C ARG A 36 4.81 3.84 0.19
N PRO A 37 4.65 4.75 1.17
CA PRO A 37 3.38 4.95 1.86
C PRO A 37 2.34 5.53 0.89
N ILE A 38 1.11 5.04 0.98
CA ILE A 38 -0.05 5.58 0.25
C ILE A 38 -0.78 6.58 1.14
N TYR A 39 -0.93 7.81 0.67
CA TYR A 39 -1.53 8.91 1.43
C TYR A 39 -3.00 9.13 1.10
N THR A 40 -3.43 8.77 -0.12
CA THR A 40 -4.82 8.95 -0.54
C THR A 40 -5.74 8.03 0.24
N PHE A 41 -6.86 8.59 0.72
CA PHE A 41 -7.88 7.83 1.41
C PHE A 41 -8.66 6.94 0.43
N PHE A 42 -8.97 5.70 0.82
CA PHE A 42 -9.56 4.70 -0.07
C PHE A 42 -10.95 5.07 -0.64
N MET A 43 -11.64 6.05 -0.04
CA MET A 43 -12.91 6.56 -0.58
C MET A 43 -12.72 7.49 -1.79
N ASP A 44 -11.54 8.09 -1.98
CA ASP A 44 -11.19 8.81 -3.22
C ASP A 44 -10.67 7.80 -4.26
N VAL A 45 -11.59 6.97 -4.76
CA VAL A 45 -11.30 5.73 -5.52
C VAL A 45 -10.35 5.97 -6.70
N GLU A 46 -10.56 7.03 -7.47
CA GLU A 46 -9.74 7.31 -8.65
C GLU A 46 -8.31 7.70 -8.28
N LYS A 47 -8.16 8.66 -7.35
CA LYS A 47 -6.83 9.08 -6.90
C LYS A 47 -6.10 7.96 -6.18
N PHE A 48 -6.81 7.17 -5.39
CA PHE A 48 -6.25 6.03 -4.68
C PHE A 48 -5.70 4.98 -5.65
N LYS A 49 -6.47 4.64 -6.70
CA LYS A 49 -6.00 3.71 -7.75
C LYS A 49 -4.80 4.29 -8.51
N ALA A 50 -4.80 5.59 -8.81
CA ALA A 50 -3.68 6.25 -9.48
C ALA A 50 -2.40 6.20 -8.64
N GLU A 51 -2.49 6.55 -7.34
CA GLU A 51 -1.34 6.52 -6.43
C GLU A 51 -0.80 5.09 -6.26
N ILE A 52 -1.66 4.09 -6.11
CA ILE A 52 -1.26 2.68 -6.04
C ILE A 52 -0.48 2.25 -7.29
N ARG A 53 -0.97 2.58 -8.48
CA ARG A 53 -0.27 2.23 -9.74
C ARG A 53 1.08 2.91 -9.83
N HIS A 54 1.14 4.19 -9.47
CA HIS A 54 2.38 4.96 -9.48
C HIS A 54 3.40 4.40 -8.48
N ALA A 55 2.95 4.01 -7.28
CA ALA A 55 3.81 3.38 -6.29
C ALA A 55 4.33 2.00 -6.73
N ALA A 56 3.48 1.20 -7.38
CA ALA A 56 3.83 -0.15 -7.81
C ALA A 56 4.80 -0.21 -8.99
N TYR A 57 4.59 0.60 -10.03
CA TYR A 57 5.36 0.53 -11.28
C TYR A 57 6.41 1.63 -11.42
N GLY A 58 6.40 2.63 -10.53
CA GLY A 58 7.16 3.87 -10.74
C GLY A 58 6.62 4.69 -11.93
N THR A 59 7.15 5.88 -12.11
CA THR A 59 7.20 6.50 -13.45
C THR A 59 8.28 5.78 -14.27
N PRO A 60 8.16 5.69 -15.61
CA PRO A 60 9.32 5.44 -16.45
C PRO A 60 10.42 6.47 -16.19
#